data_AF-A0A3D2VM18-F1
#
_entry.id   AF-A0A3D2VM18-F1
#
_cell.length_a   1.000
_cell.length_b   1.000
_cell.length_c   1.000
_cell.angle_alpha   90.00
_cell.angle_beta   90.00
_cell.angle_gamma   90.00
#
_symmetry.space_group_name_H-M   'P 1'
#
loop_
_entity.id
_entity.type
_entity.pdbx_description
1 polymer ?
#
loop_
_entity_poly.entity_id
_entity_poly.type
_entity_poly.pdbx_seq_one_letter_code
_entity_poly.pdbx_strand_id
1 'polypeptide(L)'
;MQRSAMTRSHRVSRGESGFTLIELLTVIIIIGILAAVAVPLYIGQKRKAFDASAQAGLRTLAIMQEAYLTESATYGDFSDLQAKGLQVKPSKNVTLSVVYRAGSQGFCLSAKHASSPNTWFYDSQAGGILSSTATACPTSNSTATPGGTAGSSLTG
;
A
#
# COMPACT_ATOMS: atom_id res chain seq x y z
N MET A 1 -0.35 83.19 -38.14
CA MET A 1 -1.05 81.91 -37.84
C MET A 1 -0.32 80.86 -38.67
N GLN A 2 0.44 79.91 -38.14
CA GLN A 2 -0.03 78.69 -37.49
C GLN A 2 1.12 78.11 -36.64
N ARG A 3 0.83 77.76 -35.38
CA ARG A 3 1.78 77.13 -34.46
C ARG A 3 1.94 75.66 -34.85
N SER A 4 3.15 75.26 -35.25
CA SER A 4 3.47 73.86 -35.54
C SER A 4 3.54 73.07 -34.23
N ALA A 5 2.55 72.20 -33.99
CA ALA A 5 2.48 71.36 -32.82
C ALA A 5 3.45 70.17 -32.97
N MET A 6 4.43 70.09 -32.06
CA MET A 6 5.39 69.01 -31.98
C MET A 6 4.76 67.84 -31.19
N THR A 7 4.16 66.89 -31.90
CA THR A 7 3.62 65.65 -31.32
C THR A 7 4.77 64.72 -30.93
N ARG A 8 5.18 64.76 -29.67
CA ARG A 8 6.18 63.85 -29.08
C ARG A 8 5.58 62.45 -28.98
N SER A 9 5.93 61.57 -29.92
CA SER A 9 5.60 60.15 -29.89
C SER A 9 6.31 59.47 -28.71
N HIS A 10 5.52 59.04 -27.71
CA HIS A 10 5.99 58.23 -26.58
C HIS A 10 6.06 56.77 -27.05
N ARG A 11 7.24 56.29 -27.44
CA ARG A 11 7.44 54.84 -27.68
C ARG A 11 7.47 54.14 -26.32
N VAL A 12 6.45 53.33 -26.04
CA VAL A 12 6.47 52.37 -24.93
C VAL A 12 7.45 51.25 -25.34
N SER A 13 8.64 51.22 -24.73
CA SER A 13 9.54 50.08 -24.89
C SER A 13 8.92 48.88 -24.18
N ARG A 14 8.41 47.92 -24.94
CA ARG A 14 8.16 46.57 -24.40
C ARG A 14 9.54 46.00 -24.05
N GLY A 15 9.86 45.96 -22.76
CA GLY A 15 11.07 45.32 -22.28
C GLY A 15 11.02 43.84 -22.64
N GLU A 16 11.93 43.41 -23.50
CA GLU A 16 12.15 41.99 -23.75
C GLU A 16 12.91 41.43 -22.54
N SER A 17 12.17 40.86 -21.59
CA SER A 17 12.72 40.14 -20.44
C SER A 17 13.25 38.78 -20.91
N GLY A 18 14.55 38.70 -21.21
CA GLY A 18 15.22 37.43 -21.48
C GLY A 18 15.50 36.68 -20.18
N PHE A 19 15.10 35.40 -20.10
CA PHE A 19 15.52 34.49 -19.03
C PHE A 19 17.02 34.24 -19.19
N THR A 20 17.81 34.40 -18.12
CA THR A 20 19.25 34.17 -18.21
C THR A 20 19.53 32.66 -18.21
N LEU A 21 20.56 32.22 -18.95
CA LEU A 21 21.01 30.82 -18.90
C LEU A 21 21.45 30.41 -17.48
N ILE A 22 21.94 31.37 -16.69
CA ILE A 22 22.36 31.13 -15.31
C ILE A 22 21.19 30.95 -14.33
N GLU A 23 20.06 31.65 -14.55
CA GLU A 23 18.83 31.40 -13.78
C GLU A 23 18.35 29.97 -14.00
N LEU A 24 18.38 29.48 -15.23
CA LEU A 24 17.94 28.11 -15.50
C LEU A 24 18.96 27.07 -15.01
N LEU A 25 20.27 27.37 -15.10
CA LEU A 25 21.33 26.50 -14.59
C LEU A 25 21.25 26.30 -13.07
N THR A 26 21.09 27.38 -12.31
CA THR A 26 21.03 27.30 -10.84
C THR A 26 19.78 26.55 -10.36
N VAL A 27 18.64 26.71 -11.04
CA VAL A 27 17.40 25.98 -10.74
C VAL A 27 17.57 24.48 -10.94
N ILE A 28 18.14 24.03 -12.07
CA ILE A 28 18.33 22.60 -12.31
C ILE A 28 19.31 21.97 -11.31
N ILE A 29 20.29 22.74 -10.84
CA ILE A 29 21.22 22.32 -9.78
C ILE A 29 20.46 22.11 -8.47
N ILE A 30 19.63 23.07 -8.06
CA ILE A 30 18.87 22.99 -6.81
C ILE A 30 17.88 21.83 -6.85
N ILE A 31 17.08 21.68 -7.91
CA ILE A 31 16.15 20.54 -8.04
C ILE A 31 16.89 19.20 -8.11
N GLY A 32 18.10 19.18 -8.70
CA GLY A 32 18.95 17.99 -8.73
C GLY A 32 19.37 17.53 -7.33
N ILE A 33 19.79 18.46 -6.47
CA ILE A 33 20.14 18.19 -5.07
C ILE A 33 18.91 17.69 -4.30
N LEU A 34 17.76 18.34 -4.47
CA LEU A 34 16.52 17.94 -3.80
C LEU A 34 16.06 16.54 -4.26
N ALA A 35 16.10 16.26 -5.56
CA ALA A 35 15.70 14.97 -6.12
C ALA A 35 16.60 13.82 -5.64
N ALA A 36 17.91 14.06 -5.51
CA ALA A 36 18.86 13.06 -5.04
C ALA A 36 18.51 12.51 -3.65
N VAL A 37 18.01 13.37 -2.74
CA VAL A 37 17.58 12.95 -1.40
C VAL A 37 16.12 12.48 -1.40
N ALA A 38 15.24 13.16 -2.14
CA ALA A 38 13.81 12.88 -2.12
C ALA A 38 13.43 11.51 -2.71
N VAL A 39 14.08 11.08 -3.80
CA VAL A 39 13.74 9.84 -4.50
C VAL A 39 13.90 8.58 -3.63
N PRO A 40 15.06 8.30 -2.98
CA PRO A 40 15.20 7.11 -2.15
C PRO A 40 14.25 7.13 -0.95
N LEU A 41 14.00 8.30 -0.35
CA LEU A 41 13.04 8.46 0.74
C LEU A 41 11.62 8.12 0.27
N TYR A 42 11.20 8.64 -0.87
CA TYR A 42 9.89 8.38 -1.45
C TYR A 42 9.65 6.89 -1.72
N ILE A 43 10.65 6.16 -2.26
CA ILE A 43 10.54 4.72 -2.50
C ILE A 43 10.32 3.96 -1.19
N GLY A 44 11.04 4.32 -0.12
CA GLY A 44 10.86 3.74 1.20
C GLY A 44 9.45 3.98 1.77
N GLN A 45 8.93 5.21 1.65
CA GLN A 45 7.57 5.54 2.11
C GLN A 45 6.51 4.80 1.30
N LYS A 46 6.67 4.68 -0.01
CA LYS A 46 5.74 3.92 -0.86
C LYS A 46 5.67 2.44 -0.45
N ARG A 47 6.82 1.83 -0.12
CA ARG A 47 6.85 0.45 0.39
C ARG A 47 6.13 0.30 1.73
N LYS A 48 6.31 1.23 2.66
CA LYS A 48 5.57 1.25 3.93
C LYS A 48 4.06 1.35 3.72
N ALA A 49 3.63 2.16 2.75
CA ALA A 49 2.22 2.28 2.39
C ALA A 49 1.66 0.95 1.82
N PHE A 50 2.43 0.25 0.98
CA PHE A 50 2.06 -1.08 0.50
C PHE A 50 1.92 -2.11 1.63
N ASP A 51 2.86 -2.11 2.57
CA ASP A 51 2.80 -2.98 3.75
C ASP A 51 1.60 -2.64 4.63
N ALA A 52 1.32 -1.35 4.86
CA ALA A 52 0.16 -0.92 5.61
C ALA A 52 -1.17 -1.34 4.95
N SER A 53 -1.25 -1.26 3.62
CA SER A 53 -2.41 -1.73 2.85
C SER A 53 -2.63 -3.24 2.98
N ALA A 54 -1.56 -4.04 2.90
CA ALA A 54 -1.63 -5.48 3.12
C ALA A 54 -2.08 -5.82 4.56
N GLN A 55 -1.51 -5.14 5.56
CA GLN A 55 -1.88 -5.32 6.96
C GLN A 55 -3.33 -4.88 7.26
N ALA A 56 -3.83 -3.85 6.59
CA ALA A 56 -5.23 -3.43 6.74
C ALA A 56 -6.18 -4.54 6.26
N GLY A 57 -5.91 -5.12 5.09
CA GLY A 57 -6.65 -6.28 4.57
C GLY A 57 -6.64 -7.47 5.53
N LEU A 58 -5.50 -7.77 6.17
CA LEU A 58 -5.41 -8.83 7.18
C LEU A 58 -6.32 -8.59 8.37
N ARG A 59 -6.34 -7.36 8.93
CA ARG A 59 -7.19 -7.05 10.09
C ARG A 59 -8.67 -7.20 9.73
N THR A 60 -9.08 -6.70 8.57
CA THR A 60 -10.45 -6.85 8.08
C THR A 60 -10.80 -8.33 7.93
N LEU A 61 -9.93 -9.13 7.29
CA LEU A 61 -10.17 -10.55 7.10
C LEU A 61 -10.24 -11.30 8.44
N ALA A 62 -9.38 -11.00 9.41
CA ALA A 62 -9.44 -11.59 10.75
C ALA A 62 -10.78 -11.30 11.42
N ILE A 63 -11.26 -10.06 11.39
CA ILE A 63 -12.57 -9.69 11.95
C ILE A 63 -13.70 -10.48 11.25
N MET A 64 -13.64 -10.64 9.93
CA MET A 64 -14.65 -11.42 9.20
C MET A 64 -14.60 -12.92 9.56
N GLN A 65 -13.42 -13.48 9.79
CA GLN A 65 -13.28 -14.86 10.26
C GLN A 65 -13.89 -15.06 11.65
N GLU A 66 -13.64 -14.13 12.58
CA GLU A 66 -14.26 -14.15 13.91
C GLU A 66 -15.79 -13.98 13.82
N ALA A 67 -16.29 -13.09 12.95
CA ALA A 67 -17.72 -12.93 12.72
C ALA A 67 -18.35 -14.20 12.11
N TYR A 68 -17.64 -14.90 11.22
CA TYR A 68 -18.13 -16.16 10.65
C TYR A 68 -18.14 -17.29 11.68
N LEU A 69 -17.15 -17.32 12.58
CA LEU A 69 -17.08 -18.29 13.67
C LEU A 69 -18.31 -18.24 14.58
N THR A 70 -18.80 -17.04 14.91
CA THR A 70 -19.99 -16.90 15.78
C THR A 70 -21.26 -17.46 15.14
N GLU A 71 -21.34 -17.51 13.81
CA GLU A 71 -22.48 -18.07 13.09
C GLU A 71 -22.35 -19.55 12.76
N SER A 72 -21.14 -19.99 12.41
CA SER A 72 -20.90 -21.30 11.77
C SER A 72 -20.05 -22.25 12.62
N ALA A 73 -19.64 -21.82 13.83
CA ALA A 73 -18.81 -22.56 14.78
C ALA A 73 -17.47 -23.10 14.20
N THR A 74 -17.07 -22.59 13.03
CA THR A 74 -15.86 -22.93 12.28
C THR A 74 -15.38 -21.68 11.54
N TYR A 75 -14.12 -21.68 11.09
CA TYR A 75 -13.62 -20.67 10.16
C TYR A 75 -13.88 -21.08 8.71
N GLY A 76 -14.12 -20.09 7.83
CA GLY A 76 -14.60 -20.31 6.45
C GLY A 76 -13.75 -19.64 5.39
N ASP A 77 -13.84 -20.09 4.15
CA ASP A 77 -13.11 -19.54 3.00
C ASP A 77 -13.75 -18.26 2.47
N PHE A 78 -13.11 -17.58 1.52
CA PHE A 78 -13.68 -16.34 0.96
C PHE A 78 -15.09 -16.54 0.39
N SER A 79 -15.39 -17.73 -0.17
CA SER A 79 -16.73 -18.10 -0.62
C SER A 79 -17.73 -18.23 0.53
N ASP A 80 -17.30 -18.78 1.66
CA ASP A 80 -18.16 -19.00 2.83
C ASP A 80 -18.47 -17.67 3.51
N LEU A 81 -17.45 -16.80 3.63
CA LEU A 81 -17.63 -15.43 4.08
C LEU A 81 -18.60 -14.67 3.16
N GLN A 82 -18.42 -14.77 1.84
CA GLN A 82 -19.29 -14.11 0.88
C GLN A 82 -20.73 -14.63 0.95
N ALA A 83 -20.93 -15.94 1.16
CA ALA A 83 -22.25 -16.55 1.34
C ALA A 83 -23.00 -16.00 2.56
N LYS A 84 -22.27 -15.52 3.57
CA LYS A 84 -22.80 -14.83 4.75
C LYS A 84 -22.88 -13.30 4.61
N GLY A 85 -22.57 -12.76 3.42
CA GLY A 85 -22.52 -11.32 3.19
C GLY A 85 -21.28 -10.62 3.78
N LEU A 86 -20.33 -11.38 4.33
CA LEU A 86 -19.07 -10.89 4.88
C LEU A 86 -18.06 -10.72 3.73
N GLN A 87 -18.12 -9.60 3.04
CA GLN A 87 -17.25 -9.36 1.89
C GLN A 87 -15.92 -8.72 2.29
N VAL A 88 -14.83 -9.44 2.00
CA VAL A 88 -13.48 -8.89 2.07
C VAL A 88 -13.06 -8.44 0.69
N LYS A 89 -12.75 -7.15 0.55
CA LYS A 89 -12.20 -6.59 -0.69
C LYS A 89 -10.75 -6.16 -0.44
N PRO A 90 -9.75 -6.91 -0.93
CA PRO A 90 -8.37 -6.50 -0.82
C PRO A 90 -8.15 -5.17 -1.55
N SER A 91 -7.15 -4.43 -1.09
CA SER A 91 -6.65 -3.27 -1.84
C SER A 91 -5.97 -3.74 -3.13
N LYS A 92 -5.86 -2.85 -4.12
CA LYS A 92 -5.21 -3.15 -5.41
C LYS A 92 -3.83 -3.80 -5.21
N ASN A 93 -3.57 -4.89 -5.93
CA ASN A 93 -2.32 -5.67 -5.89
C ASN A 93 -2.00 -6.28 -4.51
N VAL A 94 -2.95 -6.33 -3.59
CA VAL A 94 -2.84 -7.09 -2.35
C VAL A 94 -3.50 -8.44 -2.57
N THR A 95 -2.74 -9.51 -2.35
CA THR A 95 -3.27 -10.87 -2.25
C THR A 95 -3.41 -11.23 -0.78
N LEU A 96 -4.60 -11.67 -0.39
CA LEU A 96 -4.91 -12.24 0.91
C LEU A 96 -5.09 -13.75 0.76
N SER A 97 -4.59 -14.54 1.71
CA SER A 97 -4.78 -16.00 1.70
C SER A 97 -5.13 -16.51 3.09
N VAL A 98 -5.93 -17.56 3.14
CA VAL A 98 -6.33 -18.25 4.38
C VAL A 98 -5.66 -19.63 4.44
N VAL A 99 -5.15 -20.01 5.60
CA VAL A 99 -4.69 -21.37 5.90
C VAL A 99 -5.35 -21.80 7.21
N TYR A 100 -6.12 -22.89 7.17
CA TYR A 100 -6.81 -23.40 8.36
C TYR A 100 -5.90 -24.32 9.15
N ARG A 101 -6.00 -24.28 10.47
CA ARG A 101 -5.38 -25.31 11.32
C ARG A 101 -6.26 -26.56 11.35
N ALA A 102 -5.69 -27.68 11.78
CA ALA A 102 -6.43 -28.93 11.92
C ALA A 102 -7.74 -28.74 12.71
N GLY A 103 -8.84 -29.26 12.17
CA GLY A 103 -10.18 -29.13 12.75
C GLY A 103 -10.88 -27.79 12.51
N SER A 104 -10.28 -26.87 11.73
CA SER A 104 -10.84 -25.54 11.41
C SER A 104 -11.20 -24.69 12.65
N GLN A 105 -10.54 -24.95 13.78
CA GLN A 105 -10.67 -24.21 15.04
C GLN A 105 -9.58 -23.15 15.24
N GLY A 106 -8.82 -22.87 14.19
CA GLY A 106 -7.86 -21.78 14.15
C GLY A 106 -7.45 -21.51 12.71
N PHE A 107 -6.90 -20.34 12.48
CA PHE A 107 -6.49 -19.92 11.16
C PHE A 107 -5.17 -19.15 11.22
N CYS A 108 -4.47 -19.16 10.10
CA CYS A 108 -3.44 -18.20 9.81
C CYS A 108 -3.73 -17.52 8.48
N LEU A 109 -3.76 -16.20 8.50
CA LEU A 109 -3.96 -15.37 7.33
C LEU A 109 -2.62 -14.85 6.85
N SER A 110 -2.49 -14.64 5.55
CA SER A 110 -1.34 -13.95 4.98
C SER A 110 -1.78 -12.85 4.02
N ALA A 111 -0.97 -11.80 3.93
CA ALA A 111 -1.16 -10.72 2.97
C ALA A 111 0.15 -10.29 2.36
N LYS A 112 0.13 -10.13 1.04
CA LYS A 112 1.27 -9.65 0.26
C LYS A 112 0.83 -8.62 -0.77
N HIS A 113 1.48 -7.47 -0.75
CA HIS A 113 1.39 -6.54 -1.87
C HIS A 113 2.43 -6.91 -2.94
N ALA A 114 2.03 -6.96 -4.22
CA ALA A 114 2.89 -7.41 -5.32
C ALA A 114 4.22 -6.63 -5.44
N SER A 115 4.20 -5.33 -5.11
CA SER A 115 5.39 -4.46 -5.14
C SER A 115 6.13 -4.33 -3.79
N SER A 116 5.75 -5.10 -2.77
CA SER A 116 6.50 -5.19 -1.52
C SER A 116 7.21 -6.54 -1.40
N PRO A 117 8.48 -6.59 -0.97
CA PRO A 117 9.14 -7.87 -0.71
C PRO A 117 8.57 -8.56 0.54
N ASN A 118 7.93 -7.80 1.44
CA ASN A 118 7.41 -8.31 2.70
C ASN A 118 6.09 -9.08 2.50
N THR A 119 5.87 -10.08 3.35
CA THR A 119 4.59 -10.79 3.49
C THR A 119 4.23 -10.74 4.96
N TRP A 120 2.99 -10.35 5.27
CA TRP A 120 2.52 -10.21 6.63
C TRP A 120 1.59 -11.36 6.97
N PHE A 121 1.58 -11.76 8.25
CA PHE A 121 0.76 -12.86 8.72
C PHE A 121 -0.09 -12.43 9.91
N TYR A 122 -1.26 -13.03 10.06
CA TYR A 122 -2.08 -12.92 11.26
C TYR A 122 -2.42 -14.32 11.74
N ASP A 123 -2.18 -14.62 13.01
CA ASP A 123 -2.42 -15.93 13.59
C ASP A 123 -3.48 -15.82 14.68
N SER A 124 -4.53 -16.64 14.59
CA SER A 124 -5.63 -16.66 15.55
C SER A 124 -5.17 -17.07 16.97
N GLN A 125 -4.06 -17.81 17.09
CA GLN A 125 -3.53 -18.24 18.39
C GLN A 125 -2.57 -17.22 19.01
N ALA A 126 -1.82 -16.49 18.20
CA ALA A 126 -0.93 -15.44 18.68
C ALA A 126 -1.66 -14.11 18.94
N GLY A 127 -2.80 -13.90 18.30
CA GLY A 127 -3.62 -12.70 18.48
C GLY A 127 -2.91 -11.44 18.00
N GLY A 128 -2.76 -11.28 16.67
CA GLY A 128 -2.16 -10.08 16.11
C GLY A 128 -1.45 -10.30 14.78
N ILE A 129 -0.93 -9.21 14.23
CA ILE A 129 -0.08 -9.26 13.03
C ILE A 129 1.35 -9.63 13.45
N LEU A 130 1.88 -10.65 12.80
CA LEU A 130 3.23 -11.17 13.01
C LEU A 130 4.24 -10.49 12.08
N SER A 131 5.52 -10.54 12.47
CA SER A 131 6.63 -9.99 11.70
C SER A 131 6.69 -10.53 10.28
N SER A 132 7.08 -9.68 9.33
CA SER A 132 7.18 -10.03 7.90
C SER A 132 8.32 -10.99 7.55
N THR A 133 9.09 -11.43 8.55
CA THR A 133 10.21 -12.37 8.41
C THR A 133 9.76 -13.83 8.33
N ALA A 134 8.50 -14.13 8.65
CA ALA A 134 7.96 -15.47 8.46
C ALA A 134 7.84 -15.78 6.96
N THR A 135 8.31 -16.95 6.53
CA THR A 135 8.21 -17.38 5.12
C THR A 135 6.91 -18.12 4.83
N ALA A 136 6.24 -18.59 5.88
CA ALA A 136 4.96 -19.29 5.84
C ALA A 136 4.17 -18.98 7.11
N CYS A 137 2.90 -19.39 7.13
CA CYS A 137 2.06 -19.32 8.32
C CYS A 137 2.72 -20.05 9.50
N PRO A 138 3.08 -19.34 10.58
CA PRO A 138 3.77 -19.96 11.69
C PRO A 138 2.83 -20.92 12.42
N THR A 139 3.35 -22.04 12.89
CA THR A 139 2.66 -22.86 13.89
C THR A 139 3.12 -22.37 15.24
N SER A 140 2.22 -21.81 16.02
CA SER A 140 2.40 -21.36 17.42
C SER A 140 2.95 -22.42 18.39
N ASN A 141 3.36 -23.59 17.92
CA ASN A 141 4.25 -24.50 18.63
C ASN A 141 5.25 -25.13 17.65
N SER A 142 6.55 -25.04 17.96
CA SER A 142 7.68 -25.36 17.07
C SER A 142 7.92 -26.87 16.88
N THR A 143 6.88 -27.67 16.66
CA THR A 143 6.99 -29.11 16.33
C THR A 143 5.72 -29.63 15.67
N ALA A 144 5.38 -29.10 14.49
CA ALA A 144 4.59 -29.84 13.51
C ALA A 144 4.78 -29.24 12.13
N THR A 145 4.93 -30.12 11.15
CA THR A 145 4.80 -29.93 9.70
C THR A 145 3.82 -28.82 9.27
N PRO A 146 3.99 -28.20 8.07
CA PRO A 146 3.02 -27.28 7.48
C PRO A 146 1.69 -28.03 7.26
N GLY A 147 0.85 -28.01 8.29
CA GLY A 147 -0.27 -28.94 8.45
C GLY A 147 -1.59 -28.20 8.58
N GLY A 148 -1.75 -27.16 7.76
CA GLY A 148 -3.03 -26.53 7.57
C GLY A 148 -3.54 -26.82 6.17
N THR A 149 -4.84 -27.06 6.03
CA THR A 149 -5.47 -27.12 4.70
C THR A 149 -5.34 -25.72 4.10
N ALA A 150 -4.68 -25.62 2.95
CA ALA A 150 -4.64 -24.37 2.20
C ALA A 150 -6.08 -23.96 1.87
N GLY A 151 -6.50 -22.83 2.40
CA GLY A 151 -7.73 -22.19 1.98
C GLY A 151 -7.53 -21.45 0.66
N SER A 152 -8.56 -20.71 0.30
CA SER A 152 -8.63 -19.83 -0.84
C SER A 152 -7.75 -18.60 -0.70
N SER A 153 -7.40 -17.99 -1.83
CA SER A 153 -6.74 -16.69 -1.92
C SER A 153 -7.59 -15.71 -2.72
N LEU A 154 -7.52 -14.44 -2.36
CA LEU A 154 -8.26 -13.36 -2.99
C LEU A 154 -7.29 -12.21 -3.30
N THR A 155 -7.28 -11.75 -4.55
CA THR A 155 -6.43 -10.65 -4.99
C THR A 155 -7.30 -9.47 -5.43
N GLY A 156 -6.90 -8.26 -5.02
CA GLY A 156 -7.56 -7.00 -5.38
C GLY A 156 -6.91 -6.26 -6.54
#